data_AF-A0A840YDQ1-F1
#
_entry.id   AF-A0A840YDQ1-F1
#
_cell.length_a   1.000
_cell.length_b   1.000
_cell.length_c   1.000
_cell.angle_alpha   90.00
_cell.angle_beta   90.00
_cell.angle_gamma   90.00
#
_symmetry.space_group_name_H-M   'P 1'
#
loop_
_entity.id
_entity.type
_entity.pdbx_description
1 polymer ?
#
loop_
_entity_poly.entity_id
_entity_poly.type
_entity_poly.pdbx_seq_one_letter_code
_entity_poly.pdbx_strand_id
1 'polypeptide(L)' 'MGIIATIMNTSTGEPIQKMSFGRMPKPWASFNLESGELVKADRVEVGKPAPGKVVTPVFVWVTPKA' A
#
# COMPACT_ATOMS: atom_id res chain seq x y z
N MET A 1 -12.45 -1.20 12.07
CA MET A 1 -11.24 -0.36 11.91
C MET A 1 -10.43 -0.92 10.75
N GLY A 2 -10.24 -0.13 9.69
CA GLY A 2 -9.45 -0.54 8.52
C GLY A 2 -8.03 0.01 8.57
N ILE A 3 -7.12 -0.63 7.86
CA ILE A 3 -5.75 -0.16 7.67
C ILE A 3 -5.73 0.71 6.43
N ILE A 4 -5.40 1.99 6.59
CA ILE A 4 -5.18 2.88 5.45
C ILE A 4 -3.72 2.72 5.03
N ALA A 5 -3.50 2.15 3.85
CA ALA A 5 -2.18 1.99 3.29
C ALA A 5 -1.98 2.94 2.09
N THR A 6 -0.76 3.42 1.92
CA THR A 6 -0.34 4.17 0.73
C THR A 6 0.24 3.17 -0.26
N ILE A 7 -0.35 3.10 -1.45
CA ILE A 7 0.16 2.29 -2.54
C ILE A 7 1.30 3.05 -3.20
N MET A 8 2.47 2.43 -3.29
CA MET A 8 3.70 2.99 -3.82
C MET A 8 4.09 2.25 -5.09
N ASN A 9 4.55 2.97 -6.11
CA ASN A 9 5.12 2.38 -7.30
C ASN A 9 6.57 1.97 -7.03
N THR A 10 6.89 0.70 -7.15
CA THR A 10 8.25 0.16 -6.98
C THR A 10 9.22 0.72 -8.03
N SER A 11 8.74 1.00 -9.25
CA SER A 11 9.56 1.48 -10.36
C SER A 11 9.89 2.97 -10.27
N THR A 12 8.94 3.81 -9.84
CA THR A 12 9.16 5.26 -9.76
C THR A 12 9.51 5.76 -8.36
N GLY A 13 9.23 4.97 -7.32
CA GLY A 13 9.39 5.41 -5.93
C GLY A 13 8.27 6.33 -5.43
N GLU A 14 7.25 6.59 -6.26
CA GLU A 14 6.22 7.58 -5.96
C GLU A 14 4.91 6.94 -5.44
N PRO A 15 4.16 7.67 -4.59
CA PRO A 15 2.84 7.22 -4.17
C PRO A 15 1.84 7.28 -5.33
N ILE A 16 1.15 6.18 -5.56
CA ILE A 16 0.08 6.07 -6.57
C ILE A 16 -1.25 6.56 -5.98
N GLN A 17 -1.67 5.97 -4.85
CA GLN A 17 -2.96 6.25 -4.21
C GLN A 17 -2.96 5.80 -2.75
N LYS A 18 -4.03 6.10 -2.01
CA LYS A 18 -4.29 5.51 -0.68
C LYS A 18 -5.45 4.54 -0.79
N MET A 19 -5.34 3.41 -0.08
CA MET A 19 -6.38 2.38 -0.09
C MET A 19 -6.63 1.88 1.33
N SER A 20 -7.90 1.71 1.67
CA SER A 20 -8.31 1.10 2.94
C SER A 20 -8.43 -0.40 2.79
N PHE A 21 -7.68 -1.15 3.58
CA PHE A 21 -7.78 -2.60 3.69
C PHE A 21 -8.54 -2.99 4.96
N GLY A 22 -9.40 -4.00 4.90
CA GLY A 22 -10.08 -4.54 6.08
C GLY A 22 -9.16 -5.29 7.06
N ARG A 23 -7.96 -5.69 6.60
CA ARG A 23 -6.92 -6.43 7.35
C ARG A 23 -5.55 -6.07 6.79
N MET A 24 -4.47 -6.49 7.47
CA MET A 24 -3.11 -6.24 6.98
C MET A 24 -2.94 -6.85 5.57
N PRO A 25 -2.55 -6.06 4.55
CA PRO A 25 -2.28 -6.60 3.23
C PRO A 25 -1.08 -7.55 3.30
N LYS A 26 -1.17 -8.69 2.60
CA LYS A 26 -0.06 -9.63 2.49
C LYS A 26 0.91 -9.14 1.40
N PRO A 27 2.22 -9.40 1.51
CA PRO A 27 3.22 -9.05 0.50
C PRO A 27 3.03 -9.69 -0.88
N TRP A 28 2.02 -10.55 -1.06
CA TRP A 28 1.69 -11.21 -2.33
C TRP A 28 0.20 -11.09 -2.64
N ALA A 29 -0.51 -10.17 -1.99
CA ALA A 29 -1.92 -9.92 -2.24
C ALA A 29 -2.10 -9.24 -3.59
N SER A 30 -3.08 -9.69 -4.37
CA SER A 30 -3.54 -9.01 -5.57
C SER A 30 -4.75 -8.13 -5.25
N PHE A 31 -4.77 -6.92 -5.80
CA PHE A 31 -5.89 -5.98 -5.66
C PHE A 31 -5.94 -5.07 -6.89
N ASN A 32 -7.11 -4.48 -7.13
CA ASN A 32 -7.28 -3.52 -8.20
C ASN A 32 -6.92 -2.12 -7.69
N LEU A 33 -6.14 -1.38 -8.45
CA LEU A 33 -5.97 0.06 -8.30
C LEU A 33 -7.28 0.79 -8.64
N GLU A 34 -7.38 2.06 -8.27
CA GLU A 34 -8.50 2.93 -8.66
C GLU A 34 -8.59 3.10 -10.18
N SER A 35 -7.46 2.93 -10.90
CA SER A 35 -7.42 2.87 -12.36
C SER A 35 -8.13 1.63 -12.96
N GLY A 36 -8.49 0.65 -12.13
CA GLY A 36 -9.01 -0.65 -12.57
C GLY A 36 -7.92 -1.68 -12.89
N GLU A 37 -6.65 -1.32 -12.72
CA GLU A 37 -5.52 -2.21 -12.98
C GLU A 37 -5.31 -3.23 -11.85
N LEU A 38 -5.26 -4.52 -12.19
CA LEU A 38 -4.95 -5.58 -11.24
C LEU A 38 -3.44 -5.62 -10.97
N VAL A 39 -3.05 -5.17 -9.78
CA VAL A 39 -1.67 -5.22 -9.31
C VAL A 39 -1.48 -6.29 -8.24
N LYS A 40 -0.23 -6.72 -8.09
CA LYS A 40 0.20 -7.60 -7.02
C LYS A 40 1.15 -6.80 -6.12
N ALA A 41 0.95 -6.90 -4.80
CA ALA A 41 1.92 -6.41 -3.84
C ALA A 41 3.26 -7.13 -4.06
N ASP A 42 4.35 -6.37 -4.11
CA ASP A 42 5.71 -6.87 -4.11
C ASP A 42 6.23 -6.98 -2.67
N ARG A 43 5.95 -5.94 -1.88
CA ARG A 43 6.28 -5.89 -0.45
C ARG A 43 5.34 -4.95 0.29
N VAL A 44 5.22 -5.19 1.59
CA VAL A 44 4.49 -4.31 2.51
C VAL A 44 5.48 -3.80 3.55
N GLU A 45 5.56 -2.50 3.68
CA GLU A 45 6.40 -1.81 4.64
C GLU A 45 5.50 -1.14 5.68
N VAL A 46 5.74 -1.44 6.95
CA VAL A 46 5.02 -0.84 8.06
C VAL A 46 5.99 0.14 8.71
N GLY A 47 5.73 1.44 8.55
CA GLY A 47 6.61 2.48 9.06
C GLY A 47 6.51 2.63 10.58
N LYS A 48 7.26 3.56 11.14
CA LYS A 48 7.10 3.95 12.54
C LYS A 48 6.03 5.04 12.64
N PRO A 49 5.09 4.97 13.60
CA PRO A 49 4.17 6.06 13.82
C PRO A 49 4.94 7.33 14.22
N ALA A 50 4.49 8.48 13.72
CA ALA A 50 5.05 9.77 14.12
C ALA A 50 4.86 9.98 15.64
N PRO A 51 5.77 10.69 16.32
CA PRO A 51 5.62 11.01 17.73
C PRO A 51 4.24 11.64 18.01
N GLY A 52 3.51 11.11 18.99
CA GLY A 52 2.16 11.56 19.33
C GLY A 52 1.02 10.99 18.46
N LYS A 53 1.32 10.16 17.45
CA LYS A 53 0.29 9.44 16.67
C LYS A 53 0.29 7.95 17.01
N VAL A 54 -0.89 7.35 17.08
CA VAL A 54 -1.09 5.90 17.32
C VAL A 54 -1.17 5.13 16.01
N VAL A 55 -1.58 5.79 14.91
CA VAL A 55 -1.76 5.15 13.62
C VAL A 55 -0.43 5.01 12.90
N THR A 56 -0.05 3.76 12.65
CA THR A 56 1.15 3.39 11.92
C THR A 56 0.93 3.51 10.41
N PRO A 57 1.80 4.23 9.67
CA PRO A 57 1.70 4.28 8.22
C PRO A 57 2.05 2.91 7.61
N VAL A 58 1.24 2.46 6.67
CA VAL A 58 1.50 1.24 5.90
C VAL A 58 1.73 1.65 4.45
N PHE A 59 2.81 1.13 3.85
CA PHE A 59 3.17 1.34 2.46
C PHE A 59 3.11 -0.01 1.75
N VAL A 60 2.34 -0.09 0.67
CA VAL A 60 2.25 -1.30 -0.16
C VAL A 60 2.92 -0.98 -1.48
N TRP A 61 4.05 -1.62 -1.72
CA TRP A 61 4.82 -1.44 -2.93
C TRP A 61 4.29 -2.40 -4.00
N VAL A 62 3.98 -1.86 -5.18
CA VAL A 62 3.49 -2.59 -6.34
C VAL A 62 4.27 -2.17 -7.57
N THR A 63 4.35 -3.09 -8.53
CA THR A 63 4.88 -2.80 -9.87
C THR A 63 3.69 -2.82 -10.85
N PRO A 64 3.15 -1.65 -11.25
CA PRO A 64 2.11 -1.58 -12.26
C PRO A 64 2.61 -2.15 -13.59
N LYS A 65 1.72 -2.77 -14.36
CA LYS A 65 1.99 -3.11 -15.75
C LYS A 65 2.05 -1.82 -16.55
N ALA A 66 3.19 -1.62 -17.22
CA ALA A 66 3.37 -0.54 -18.19
C ALA A 66 2.36 -0.63 -19.34
#